data_AF-A0A178F1T3-F1
#
_entry.id   AF-A0A178F1T3-F1
#
_cell.length_a   1.000
_cell.length_b   1.000
_cell.length_c   1.000
_cell.angle_alpha   90.00
_cell.angle_beta   90.00
_cell.angle_gamma   90.00
#
_symmetry.space_group_name_H-M   'P 1'
#
loop_
_entity.id
_entity.type
_entity.pdbx_description
1 polymer ?
#
loop_
_entity_poly.entity_id
_entity_poly.type
_entity_poly.pdbx_seq_one_letter_code
_entity_poly.pdbx_strand_id
1 'polypeptide(L)'
;MAPSRIEDSNLSTLDTKRIETRIKPKLLLSQLPSDEMNTVDFRGSSFFKTNENLPTPDEVMAMSNYPHKTFYDPPPVIFDHLGLLVKFGKRITIAEAQCMWAMKELFGDKVPVPELFGWRVRNGIVFIYMQLVRGDTLADRWDDMPEKDKISICHDLHGIITSLRELQYDDTCGPFIGSINRRNVRDYIFLTHPLGGPFKNIRQFHDWISSLPLIGLSVPSDYVDPYRPYLPDDATIKFTHADIHGRNIIISRGNSPKILALIDWEQSGWYPEYWEWCSRSLNTRPFPTLLATQP
;
A
#
# COMPACT_ATOMS: atom_id res chain seq x y z
N MET A 1 75.22 -1.24 25.27
CA MET A 1 74.11 -0.68 26.06
C MET A 1 73.18 0.04 25.07
N ALA A 2 71.90 -0.33 25.04
CA ALA A 2 70.84 0.31 24.24
C ALA A 2 70.64 1.80 24.67
N PRO A 3 69.81 2.66 24.01
CA PRO A 3 68.67 2.35 23.11
C PRO A 3 68.37 3.35 21.96
N SER A 4 67.32 3.02 21.18
CA SER A 4 66.31 3.90 20.51
C SER A 4 66.13 3.68 18.99
N ARG A 5 64.96 3.13 18.61
CA ARG A 5 64.17 3.53 17.42
C ARG A 5 62.81 2.81 17.42
N ILE A 6 61.75 3.56 17.71
CA ILE A 6 60.65 4.01 16.82
C ILE A 6 59.63 2.91 16.52
N GLU A 7 58.40 3.21 16.95
CA GLU A 7 57.14 2.53 16.69
C GLU A 7 56.86 2.40 15.19
N ASP A 8 56.45 1.21 14.75
CA ASP A 8 55.68 1.05 13.51
C ASP A 8 54.31 0.46 13.85
N SER A 9 53.34 1.38 13.84
CA SER A 9 51.91 1.15 13.79
C SER A 9 51.47 0.58 12.44
N ASN A 10 50.36 -0.18 12.46
CA ASN A 10 49.42 -0.43 11.36
C ASN A 10 49.83 -1.41 10.25
N LEU A 11 49.34 -2.66 10.36
CA LEU A 11 48.65 -3.45 9.32
C LEU A 11 48.28 -4.79 9.96
N SER A 12 47.04 -5.09 10.38
CA SER A 12 46.03 -5.64 9.47
C SER A 12 44.78 -6.01 10.26
N THR A 13 43.94 -5.02 10.58
CA THR A 13 42.51 -5.28 10.80
C THR A 13 41.88 -5.55 9.45
N LEU A 14 42.01 -6.79 8.97
CA LEU A 14 41.23 -7.33 7.87
C LEU A 14 39.79 -7.53 8.36
N ASP A 15 39.05 -6.43 8.23
CA ASP A 15 37.78 -6.40 7.50
C ASP A 15 36.89 -7.62 7.72
N THR A 16 36.42 -7.76 8.97
CA THR A 16 35.26 -8.60 9.27
C THR A 16 34.04 -7.88 8.70
N LYS A 17 33.78 -8.07 7.40
CA LYS A 17 32.48 -7.77 6.80
C LYS A 17 31.42 -8.48 7.64
N ARG A 18 30.77 -7.72 8.51
CA ARG A 18 29.48 -8.06 9.09
C ARG A 18 28.54 -8.31 7.92
N ILE A 19 28.33 -9.59 7.59
CA ILE A 19 27.11 -10.02 6.93
C ILE A 19 26.02 -9.83 8.00
N GLU A 20 25.52 -8.60 8.13
CA GLU A 20 24.23 -8.40 8.77
C GLU A 20 23.22 -9.11 7.88
N THR A 21 22.79 -10.30 8.28
CA THR A 21 21.58 -10.93 7.77
C THR A 21 20.44 -9.96 8.04
N ARG A 22 20.13 -9.11 7.06
CA ARG A 22 19.03 -8.15 7.14
C ARG A 22 17.75 -8.96 7.29
N ILE A 23 17.26 -9.06 8.52
CA ILE A 23 16.01 -9.74 8.84
C ILE A 23 14.92 -9.02 8.07
N LYS A 24 14.28 -9.73 7.13
CA LYS A 24 13.17 -9.19 6.35
C LYS A 24 11.99 -8.96 7.28
N PRO A 25 11.24 -7.85 7.12
CA PRO A 25 10.09 -7.56 7.95
C PRO A 25 9.04 -8.66 7.76
N LYS A 26 8.46 -9.10 8.86
CA LYS A 26 7.41 -10.13 8.89
C LYS A 26 6.13 -9.50 9.41
N LEU A 27 5.03 -9.73 8.71
CA LEU A 27 3.69 -9.35 9.19
C LEU A 27 3.08 -10.49 9.97
N LEU A 28 2.95 -10.34 11.29
CA LEU A 28 2.17 -11.26 12.12
C LEU A 28 0.71 -10.80 12.16
N LEU A 29 -0.23 -11.65 11.75
CA LEU A 29 -1.66 -11.26 11.74
C LEU A 29 -2.18 -10.93 13.13
N SER A 30 -1.62 -11.55 14.18
CA SER A 30 -1.92 -11.27 15.58
C SER A 30 -1.50 -9.87 16.05
N GLN A 31 -0.57 -9.22 15.33
CA GLN A 31 -0.15 -7.85 15.61
C GLN A 31 -1.05 -6.82 14.94
N LEU A 32 -1.84 -7.21 13.93
CA LEU A 32 -2.76 -6.28 13.29
C LEU A 32 -3.82 -5.82 14.31
N PRO A 33 -4.08 -4.51 14.39
CA PRO A 33 -5.22 -4.00 15.13
C PRO A 33 -6.53 -4.69 14.70
N SER A 34 -7.32 -5.19 15.65
CA SER A 34 -8.50 -6.03 15.35
C SER A 34 -9.53 -5.30 14.49
N ASP A 35 -9.97 -5.94 13.40
CA ASP A 35 -11.02 -5.42 12.51
C ASP A 35 -12.45 -5.70 13.01
N GLU A 36 -12.59 -6.32 14.20
CA GLU A 36 -13.86 -6.47 14.91
C GLU A 36 -14.20 -5.24 15.76
N MET A 37 -13.22 -4.38 16.04
CA MET A 37 -13.41 -3.17 16.82
C MET A 37 -14.00 -2.06 15.95
N ASN A 38 -15.24 -1.67 16.25
CA ASN A 38 -15.90 -0.55 15.56
C ASN A 38 -15.31 0.82 15.91
N THR A 39 -14.45 0.92 16.90
CA THR A 39 -13.85 2.18 17.36
C THR A 39 -12.46 1.91 17.90
N VAL A 40 -11.48 2.55 17.28
CA VAL A 40 -10.07 2.48 17.71
C VAL A 40 -9.45 3.86 17.67
N ASP A 41 -8.70 4.17 18.72
CA ASP A 41 -7.87 5.37 18.85
C ASP A 41 -6.42 4.94 19.08
N PHE A 42 -5.53 5.36 18.19
CA PHE A 42 -4.09 5.18 18.36
C PHE A 42 -3.56 6.29 19.27
N ARG A 43 -3.80 6.17 20.59
CA ARG A 43 -3.45 7.18 21.60
C ARG A 43 -1.96 7.55 21.66
N GLY A 44 -1.07 6.72 21.11
CA GLY A 44 0.36 7.02 20.97
C GLY A 44 0.71 7.91 19.76
N SER A 45 -0.24 8.16 18.85
CA SER A 45 0.00 8.96 17.65
C SER A 45 0.22 10.45 17.94
N SER A 46 0.82 11.17 16.99
CA SER A 46 1.10 12.60 17.13
C SER A 46 -0.16 13.43 17.39
N PHE A 47 -1.32 13.02 16.87
CA PHE A 47 -2.59 13.71 17.04
C PHE A 47 -3.00 13.85 18.51
N PHE A 48 -2.86 12.77 19.30
CA PHE A 48 -3.30 12.76 20.70
C PHE A 48 -2.32 13.43 21.67
N LYS A 49 -1.19 13.95 21.17
CA LYS A 49 -0.28 14.78 21.97
C LYS A 49 -0.87 16.18 22.21
N THR A 50 -1.72 16.65 21.31
CA THR A 50 -2.30 18.00 21.36
C THR A 50 -3.82 18.02 21.34
N ASN A 51 -4.47 16.90 21.00
CA ASN A 51 -5.92 16.79 20.90
C ASN A 51 -6.45 15.64 21.78
N GLU A 52 -7.59 15.85 22.44
CA GLU A 52 -8.17 14.81 23.29
C GLU A 52 -8.97 13.77 22.49
N ASN A 53 -9.71 14.21 21.47
CA ASN A 53 -10.68 13.37 20.77
C ASN A 53 -10.62 13.59 19.26
N LEU A 54 -10.85 12.51 18.49
CA LEU A 54 -11.11 12.59 17.05
C LEU A 54 -12.53 13.12 16.81
N PRO A 55 -12.76 13.88 15.70
CA PRO A 55 -14.10 14.27 15.30
C PRO A 55 -15.04 13.08 15.21
N THR A 56 -16.24 13.22 15.73
CA THR A 56 -17.27 12.19 15.64
C THR A 56 -17.68 11.96 14.19
N PRO A 57 -18.19 10.76 13.85
CA PRO A 57 -18.70 10.54 12.51
C PRO A 57 -19.85 11.49 12.13
N ASP A 58 -20.60 12.06 13.07
CA ASP A 58 -21.62 13.10 12.75
C ASP A 58 -20.98 14.40 12.30
N GLU A 59 -19.92 14.85 12.98
CA GLU A 59 -19.17 16.05 12.59
C GLU A 59 -18.51 15.88 11.22
N VAL A 60 -17.95 14.69 10.94
CA VAL A 60 -17.40 14.36 9.61
C VAL A 60 -18.48 14.41 8.55
N MET A 61 -19.64 13.80 8.79
CA MET A 61 -20.75 13.77 7.84
C MET A 61 -21.34 15.16 7.60
N ALA A 62 -21.44 16.00 8.63
CA ALA A 62 -21.93 17.38 8.52
C ALA A 62 -21.03 18.27 7.65
N MET A 63 -19.72 17.98 7.62
CA MET A 63 -18.74 18.67 6.77
C MET A 63 -18.70 18.15 5.32
N SER A 64 -19.37 17.03 5.04
CA SER A 64 -19.35 16.39 3.72
C SER A 64 -20.60 16.71 2.90
N ASN A 65 -20.45 16.77 1.58
CA ASN A 65 -21.55 16.80 0.62
C ASN A 65 -22.10 15.38 0.32
N TYR A 66 -21.97 14.40 1.21
CA TYR A 66 -22.27 12.98 0.96
C TYR A 66 -23.72 12.80 0.48
N PRO A 67 -23.95 12.56 -0.82
CA PRO A 67 -25.29 12.27 -1.31
C PRO A 67 -25.59 10.83 -0.93
N HIS A 68 -26.69 10.56 -0.25
CA HIS A 68 -27.15 9.20 0.08
C HIS A 68 -27.36 8.27 -1.14
N LYS A 69 -27.01 8.69 -2.38
CA LYS A 69 -27.38 8.07 -3.66
C LYS A 69 -26.23 7.90 -4.69
N THR A 70 -24.96 8.11 -4.37
CA THR A 70 -23.87 7.85 -5.33
C THR A 70 -23.20 6.49 -5.11
N PHE A 71 -22.82 5.83 -6.21
CA PHE A 71 -21.99 4.61 -6.21
C PHE A 71 -20.53 4.88 -5.80
N TYR A 72 -20.12 6.14 -5.74
CA TYR A 72 -18.77 6.59 -5.39
C TYR A 72 -18.70 6.98 -3.90
N ASP A 73 -17.57 6.67 -3.26
CA ASP A 73 -17.27 7.19 -1.93
C ASP A 73 -17.11 8.72 -1.98
N PRO A 74 -17.47 9.44 -0.91
CA PRO A 74 -17.35 10.89 -0.87
C PRO A 74 -15.89 11.32 -0.93
N PRO A 75 -15.62 12.56 -1.37
CA PRO A 75 -14.34 13.19 -1.12
C PRO A 75 -14.00 13.15 0.37
N PRO A 76 -12.72 12.93 0.74
CA PRO A 76 -12.29 13.00 2.13
C PRO A 76 -12.60 14.37 2.75
N VAL A 77 -12.91 14.38 4.04
CA VAL A 77 -13.11 15.61 4.81
C VAL A 77 -11.79 16.02 5.45
N ILE A 78 -11.44 17.29 5.31
CA ILE A 78 -10.19 17.86 5.84
C ILE A 78 -10.51 18.78 7.01
N PHE A 79 -9.94 18.48 8.17
CA PHE A 79 -9.89 19.35 9.34
C PHE A 79 -8.49 19.99 9.40
N ASP A 80 -8.27 21.04 8.59
CA ASP A 80 -6.92 21.60 8.40
C ASP A 80 -6.28 22.10 9.71
N HIS A 81 -7.08 22.71 10.58
CA HIS A 81 -6.67 23.19 11.91
C HIS A 81 -6.19 22.06 12.84
N LEU A 82 -6.59 20.82 12.58
CA LEU A 82 -6.17 19.63 13.32
C LEU A 82 -5.05 18.86 12.61
N GLY A 83 -4.67 19.25 11.39
CA GLY A 83 -3.79 18.43 10.55
C GLY A 83 -4.35 17.04 10.26
N LEU A 84 -5.68 16.94 10.15
CA LEU A 84 -6.42 15.68 10.05
C LEU A 84 -7.16 15.60 8.72
N LEU A 85 -7.09 14.42 8.11
CA LEU A 85 -7.92 14.03 6.97
C LEU A 85 -8.73 12.78 7.35
N VAL A 86 -10.02 12.79 7.04
CA VAL A 86 -10.92 11.66 7.27
C VAL A 86 -11.41 11.10 5.93
N LYS A 87 -10.95 9.89 5.60
CA LYS A 87 -11.45 9.11 4.46
C LYS A 87 -12.61 8.26 4.97
N PHE A 88 -13.78 8.33 4.34
CA PHE A 88 -14.93 7.58 4.82
C PHE A 88 -15.84 7.15 3.67
N GLY A 89 -16.57 6.04 3.84
CA GLY A 89 -17.38 5.49 2.77
C GLY A 89 -17.90 4.09 3.05
N LYS A 90 -18.74 3.59 2.14
CA LYS A 90 -19.31 2.22 2.24
C LYS A 90 -18.38 1.17 1.66
N ARG A 91 -17.49 1.54 0.74
CA ARG A 91 -16.52 0.61 0.14
C ARG A 91 -15.17 0.61 0.87
N ILE A 92 -14.93 1.63 1.68
CA ILE A 92 -13.77 1.74 2.56
C ILE A 92 -13.83 0.64 3.61
N THR A 93 -12.68 0.05 3.92
CA THR A 93 -12.58 -1.02 4.91
C THR A 93 -11.44 -0.78 5.88
N ILE A 94 -11.54 -1.42 7.04
CA ILE A 94 -10.49 -1.39 8.07
C ILE A 94 -9.15 -1.94 7.53
N ALA A 95 -9.19 -2.80 6.49
CA ALA A 95 -7.98 -3.30 5.85
C ALA A 95 -7.07 -2.17 5.31
N GLU A 96 -7.63 -1.06 4.82
CA GLU A 96 -6.84 0.10 4.39
C GLU A 96 -6.09 0.74 5.57
N ALA A 97 -6.76 0.90 6.71
CA ALA A 97 -6.15 1.42 7.93
C ALA A 97 -5.08 0.46 8.47
N GLN A 98 -5.36 -0.85 8.48
CA GLN A 98 -4.41 -1.89 8.87
C GLN A 98 -3.17 -1.90 7.97
N CYS A 99 -3.32 -1.68 6.66
CA CYS A 99 -2.20 -1.52 5.73
C CYS A 99 -1.29 -0.38 6.15
N MET A 100 -1.82 0.83 6.32
CA MET A 100 -1.02 1.99 6.74
C MET A 100 -0.35 1.76 8.09
N TRP A 101 -1.08 1.22 9.06
CA TRP A 101 -0.52 0.88 10.37
C TRP A 101 0.66 -0.10 10.23
N ALA A 102 0.48 -1.21 9.51
CA ALA A 102 1.52 -2.21 9.33
C ALA A 102 2.75 -1.65 8.59
N MET A 103 2.54 -0.81 7.56
CA MET A 103 3.66 -0.19 6.85
C MET A 103 4.47 0.72 7.77
N LYS A 104 3.80 1.52 8.60
CA LYS A 104 4.49 2.40 9.54
C LYS A 104 5.27 1.61 10.60
N GLU A 105 4.67 0.57 11.18
CA GLU A 105 5.31 -0.24 12.22
C GLU A 105 6.50 -1.04 11.70
N LEU A 106 6.38 -1.63 10.49
CA LEU A 106 7.39 -2.54 9.96
C LEU A 106 8.52 -1.83 9.21
N PHE A 107 8.24 -0.68 8.60
CA PHE A 107 9.19 0.00 7.72
C PHE A 107 9.58 1.41 8.19
N GLY A 108 8.85 2.00 9.13
CA GLY A 108 9.06 3.39 9.55
C GLY A 108 9.00 4.33 8.35
N ASP A 109 10.07 5.09 8.11
CA ASP A 109 10.12 6.07 7.03
C ASP A 109 10.61 5.48 5.69
N LYS A 110 10.99 4.19 5.65
CA LYS A 110 11.35 3.50 4.39
C LYS A 110 10.16 3.30 3.46
N VAL A 111 8.97 3.16 4.04
CA VAL A 111 7.69 3.14 3.32
C VAL A 111 6.84 4.25 3.94
N PRO A 112 6.95 5.49 3.44
CA PRO A 112 6.25 6.61 4.03
C PRO A 112 4.75 6.47 3.78
N VAL A 113 3.97 6.52 4.85
CA VAL A 113 2.51 6.48 4.86
C VAL A 113 1.97 7.56 5.81
N PRO A 114 0.74 8.07 5.62
CA PRO A 114 0.10 8.92 6.59
C PRO A 114 0.05 8.23 7.97
N GLU A 115 0.34 8.98 9.03
CA GLU A 115 0.15 8.45 10.38
C GLU A 115 -1.34 8.19 10.64
N LEU A 116 -1.66 7.00 11.13
CA LEU A 116 -3.02 6.60 11.46
C LEU A 116 -3.38 7.05 12.88
N PHE A 117 -4.48 7.78 13.02
CA PHE A 117 -4.96 8.25 14.33
C PHE A 117 -6.09 7.37 14.87
N GLY A 118 -6.89 6.75 14.01
CA GLY A 118 -7.93 5.84 14.44
C GLY A 118 -8.91 5.49 13.34
N TRP A 119 -9.94 4.73 13.69
CA TRP A 119 -11.10 4.53 12.82
C TRP A 119 -12.40 4.42 13.61
N ARG A 120 -13.51 4.59 12.90
CA ARG A 120 -14.88 4.35 13.38
C ARG A 120 -15.66 3.56 12.34
N VAL A 121 -16.57 2.70 12.80
CA VAL A 121 -17.55 2.02 11.95
C VAL A 121 -18.93 2.38 12.47
N ARG A 122 -19.76 2.99 11.62
CA ARG A 122 -21.12 3.38 11.98
C ARG A 122 -22.06 3.17 10.81
N ASN A 123 -23.15 2.43 11.04
CA ASN A 123 -24.16 2.13 10.02
C ASN A 123 -23.57 1.55 8.71
N GLY A 124 -22.54 0.71 8.84
CA GLY A 124 -21.82 0.12 7.70
C GLY A 124 -20.91 1.09 6.93
N ILE A 125 -20.71 2.31 7.43
CA ILE A 125 -19.74 3.28 6.89
C ILE A 125 -18.49 3.22 7.75
N VAL A 126 -17.34 3.06 7.12
CA VAL A 126 -16.02 3.12 7.77
C VAL A 126 -15.47 4.53 7.64
N PHE A 127 -14.89 5.05 8.72
CA PHE A 127 -14.21 6.34 8.80
C PHE A 127 -12.78 6.08 9.25
N ILE A 128 -11.80 6.46 8.42
CA ILE A 128 -10.36 6.32 8.69
C ILE A 128 -9.82 7.73 8.95
N TYR A 129 -9.24 7.92 10.13
CA TYR A 129 -8.68 9.19 10.59
C TYR A 129 -7.17 9.12 10.47
N MET A 130 -6.59 9.97 9.64
CA MET A 130 -5.16 9.94 9.34
C MET A 130 -4.57 11.34 9.18
N GLN A 131 -3.24 11.41 9.22
CA GLN A 131 -2.49 12.62 9.03
C GLN A 131 -2.81 13.29 7.70
N LEU A 132 -3.11 14.58 7.74
CA LEU A 132 -3.10 15.44 6.56
C LEU A 132 -1.65 15.74 6.17
N VAL A 133 -1.10 14.95 5.24
CA VAL A 133 0.26 15.14 4.75
C VAL A 133 0.32 16.41 3.89
N ARG A 134 1.09 17.41 4.34
CA ARG A 134 1.21 18.70 3.66
C ARG A 134 2.25 18.66 2.54
N GLY A 135 1.80 18.31 1.35
CA GLY A 135 2.61 18.33 0.12
C GLY A 135 1.74 18.52 -1.12
N ASP A 136 2.35 18.37 -2.28
CA ASP A 136 1.64 18.37 -3.57
C ASP A 136 1.65 16.93 -4.11
N THR A 137 0.67 16.57 -4.95
CA THR A 137 0.73 15.24 -5.59
C THR A 137 1.83 15.22 -6.65
N LEU A 138 2.43 14.05 -6.87
CA LEU A 138 3.41 13.89 -7.95
C LEU A 138 2.78 14.20 -9.31
N ALA A 139 1.51 13.83 -9.52
CA ALA A 139 0.79 14.10 -10.76
C ALA A 139 0.68 15.61 -11.06
N ASP A 140 0.34 16.43 -10.06
CA ASP A 140 0.18 17.87 -10.25
C ASP A 140 1.50 18.58 -10.58
N ARG A 141 2.62 17.99 -10.18
CA ARG A 141 3.96 18.58 -10.32
C ARG A 141 4.78 17.97 -11.46
N TRP A 142 4.35 16.83 -12.01
CA TRP A 142 5.18 16.01 -12.89
C TRP A 142 5.65 16.75 -14.14
N ASP A 143 4.75 17.47 -14.81
CA ASP A 143 5.06 18.10 -16.10
C ASP A 143 6.11 19.21 -15.96
N ASP A 144 6.05 19.98 -14.87
CA ASP A 144 6.96 21.10 -14.59
C ASP A 144 8.25 20.67 -13.86
N MET A 145 8.39 19.39 -13.53
CA MET A 145 9.50 18.90 -12.72
C MET A 145 10.78 18.73 -13.56
N PRO A 146 11.95 19.23 -13.07
CA PRO A 146 13.24 18.98 -13.72
C PRO A 146 13.53 17.49 -13.83
N GLU A 147 14.21 17.07 -14.91
CA GLU A 147 14.53 15.66 -15.16
C GLU A 147 15.32 15.02 -14.01
N LYS A 148 16.27 15.73 -13.42
CA LYS A 148 17.04 15.27 -12.25
C LYS A 148 16.13 14.91 -11.06
N ASP A 149 15.04 15.65 -10.86
CA ASP A 149 14.12 15.48 -9.75
C ASP A 149 13.19 14.29 -10.06
N LYS A 150 12.75 14.14 -11.32
CA LYS A 150 12.03 12.95 -11.78
C LYS A 150 12.83 11.67 -11.54
N ILE A 151 14.12 11.68 -11.90
CA ILE A 151 15.03 10.54 -11.68
C ILE A 151 15.18 10.24 -10.18
N SER A 152 15.34 11.27 -9.33
CA SER A 152 15.41 11.07 -7.88
C SER A 152 14.12 10.45 -7.33
N ILE A 153 12.95 10.91 -7.77
CA ILE A 153 11.67 10.35 -7.32
C ILE A 153 11.50 8.91 -7.80
N CYS A 154 11.88 8.59 -9.05
CA CYS A 154 11.86 7.21 -9.55
C CYS A 154 12.76 6.29 -8.71
N HIS A 155 13.94 6.76 -8.32
CA HIS A 155 14.84 6.01 -7.43
C HIS A 155 14.23 5.79 -6.05
N ASP A 156 13.65 6.84 -5.44
CA ASP A 156 13.00 6.76 -4.13
C ASP A 156 11.79 5.79 -4.19
N LEU A 157 10.96 5.86 -5.24
CA LEU A 157 9.84 4.92 -5.49
C LEU A 157 10.32 3.48 -5.65
N HIS A 158 11.41 3.26 -6.40
CA HIS A 158 11.98 1.93 -6.57
C HIS A 158 12.42 1.34 -5.21
N GLY A 159 13.03 2.14 -4.34
CA GLY A 159 13.39 1.74 -2.99
C GLY A 159 12.19 1.37 -2.11
N ILE A 160 11.10 2.15 -2.20
CA ILE A 160 9.85 1.88 -1.48
C ILE A 160 9.22 0.57 -1.94
N ILE A 161 9.04 0.39 -3.26
CA ILE A 161 8.45 -0.83 -3.85
C ILE A 161 9.30 -2.06 -3.53
N THR A 162 10.63 -1.93 -3.58
CA THR A 162 11.54 -3.02 -3.21
C THR A 162 11.35 -3.41 -1.74
N SER A 163 11.23 -2.42 -0.84
CA SER A 163 10.98 -2.67 0.58
C SER A 163 9.64 -3.37 0.81
N LEU A 164 8.57 -2.93 0.13
CA LEU A 164 7.26 -3.60 0.20
C LEU A 164 7.32 -5.06 -0.22
N ARG A 165 8.04 -5.36 -1.31
CA ARG A 165 8.23 -6.72 -1.82
C ARG A 165 9.11 -7.62 -0.93
N GLU A 166 9.82 -7.04 0.04
CA GLU A 166 10.56 -7.80 1.06
C GLU A 166 9.67 -8.26 2.21
N LEU A 167 8.45 -7.73 2.35
CA LEU A 167 7.52 -8.15 3.40
C LEU A 167 7.23 -9.65 3.31
N GLN A 168 7.38 -10.33 4.44
CA GLN A 168 7.16 -11.77 4.57
C GLN A 168 5.87 -12.08 5.33
N TYR A 169 5.31 -13.24 5.01
CA TYR A 169 4.20 -13.82 5.76
C TYR A 169 4.60 -14.17 7.19
N ASP A 170 3.58 -14.28 8.03
CA ASP A 170 3.67 -15.03 9.28
C ASP A 170 3.98 -16.51 8.98
N ASP A 171 4.98 -17.05 9.68
CA ASP A 171 5.40 -18.45 9.55
C ASP A 171 4.26 -19.43 9.90
N THR A 172 3.24 -18.99 10.64
CA THR A 172 2.10 -19.81 11.06
C THR A 172 0.97 -19.92 10.04
N CYS A 173 0.85 -18.96 9.12
CA CYS A 173 -0.34 -18.84 8.25
C CYS A 173 -0.11 -19.29 6.81
N GLY A 174 1.16 -19.39 6.39
CA GLY A 174 1.55 -19.71 5.02
C GLY A 174 1.19 -18.60 4.01
N PRO A 175 1.64 -18.73 2.76
CA PRO A 175 1.34 -17.77 1.70
C PRO A 175 -0.14 -17.80 1.30
N PHE A 176 -0.70 -16.63 0.95
CA PHE A 176 -2.07 -16.48 0.47
C PHE A 176 -2.19 -15.26 -0.44
N ILE A 177 -3.26 -15.18 -1.25
CA ILE A 177 -3.59 -14.00 -2.07
C ILE A 177 -4.87 -13.39 -1.51
N GLY A 178 -4.84 -12.10 -1.17
CA GLY A 178 -5.94 -11.41 -0.48
C GLY A 178 -5.47 -10.15 0.23
N SER A 179 -6.40 -9.46 0.90
CA SER A 179 -6.09 -8.26 1.69
C SER A 179 -5.18 -8.57 2.89
N ILE A 180 -4.60 -7.53 3.50
CA ILE A 180 -3.65 -7.66 4.62
C ILE A 180 -4.17 -8.49 5.81
N ASN A 181 -5.47 -8.39 6.09
CA ASN A 181 -6.18 -9.15 7.13
C ASN A 181 -6.69 -10.52 6.65
N ARG A 182 -6.10 -11.08 5.58
CA ARG A 182 -6.41 -12.41 5.06
C ARG A 182 -7.85 -12.58 4.60
N ARG A 183 -8.46 -11.52 4.08
CA ARG A 183 -9.81 -11.54 3.46
C ARG A 183 -9.69 -11.46 1.93
N ASN A 184 -10.80 -11.12 1.29
CA ASN A 184 -10.93 -11.03 -0.16
C ASN A 184 -9.90 -10.07 -0.80
N VAL A 185 -9.57 -10.33 -2.06
CA VAL A 185 -8.86 -9.34 -2.90
C VAL A 185 -9.70 -8.08 -3.05
N ARG A 186 -9.04 -6.93 -3.18
CA ARG A 186 -9.69 -5.61 -3.14
C ARG A 186 -9.43 -4.73 -4.36
N ASP A 187 -8.62 -5.21 -5.30
CA ASP A 187 -8.34 -4.50 -6.53
C ASP A 187 -9.64 -4.16 -7.28
N TYR A 188 -9.76 -2.91 -7.72
CA TYR A 188 -10.97 -2.40 -8.36
C TYR A 188 -11.28 -3.03 -9.70
N ILE A 189 -10.33 -3.72 -10.34
CA ILE A 189 -10.64 -4.53 -11.52
C ILE A 189 -11.71 -5.60 -11.21
N PHE A 190 -11.86 -5.98 -9.93
CA PHE A 190 -12.84 -6.97 -9.47
C PHE A 190 -14.13 -6.36 -8.92
N LEU A 191 -14.29 -5.03 -8.92
CA LEU A 191 -15.40 -4.34 -8.26
C LEU A 191 -16.79 -4.82 -8.71
N THR A 192 -16.93 -5.21 -9.99
CA THR A 192 -18.19 -5.70 -10.58
C THR A 192 -18.34 -7.22 -10.54
N HIS A 193 -17.41 -7.93 -9.91
CA HIS A 193 -17.36 -9.38 -9.86
C HIS A 193 -17.70 -9.89 -8.45
N PRO A 194 -18.08 -11.18 -8.29
CA PRO A 194 -18.22 -11.80 -6.98
C PRO A 194 -16.93 -11.67 -6.17
N LEU A 195 -17.07 -11.61 -4.84
CA LEU A 195 -15.93 -11.50 -3.94
C LEU A 195 -14.98 -12.71 -4.10
N GLY A 196 -13.72 -12.44 -4.45
CA GLY A 196 -12.67 -13.46 -4.60
C GLY A 196 -11.72 -13.51 -3.41
N GLY A 197 -11.23 -14.70 -3.08
CA GLY A 197 -10.21 -14.90 -2.06
C GLY A 197 -10.73 -15.00 -0.62
N PRO A 198 -9.83 -15.15 0.38
CA PRO A 198 -8.39 -15.34 0.21
C PRO A 198 -8.08 -16.66 -0.52
N PHE A 199 -7.14 -16.63 -1.47
CA PHE A 199 -6.70 -17.83 -2.20
C PHE A 199 -5.45 -18.41 -1.57
N LYS A 200 -5.31 -19.73 -1.58
CA LYS A 200 -4.16 -20.43 -0.96
C LYS A 200 -2.89 -20.37 -1.80
N ASN A 201 -3.02 -20.15 -3.11
CA ASN A 201 -1.90 -20.14 -4.06
C ASN A 201 -2.30 -19.44 -5.37
N ILE A 202 -1.30 -19.21 -6.22
CA ILE A 202 -1.43 -18.59 -7.54
C ILE A 202 -2.45 -19.33 -8.41
N ARG A 203 -2.39 -20.67 -8.44
CA ARG A 203 -3.31 -21.50 -9.23
C ARG A 203 -4.78 -21.22 -8.93
N GLN A 204 -5.16 -21.17 -7.65
CA GLN A 204 -6.54 -20.87 -7.25
C GLN A 204 -6.98 -19.46 -7.66
N PHE A 205 -6.07 -18.49 -7.59
CA PHE A 205 -6.34 -17.13 -8.04
C PHE A 205 -6.50 -17.04 -9.56
N HIS A 206 -5.63 -17.69 -10.34
CA HIS A 206 -5.75 -17.75 -11.80
C HIS A 206 -6.98 -18.51 -12.26
N ASP A 207 -7.30 -19.66 -11.65
CA ASP A 207 -8.53 -20.41 -11.92
C ASP A 207 -9.77 -19.53 -11.68
N TRP A 208 -9.77 -18.73 -10.61
CA TRP A 208 -10.83 -17.77 -10.33
C TRP A 208 -10.90 -16.64 -11.35
N ILE A 209 -9.77 -15.99 -11.69
CA ILE A 209 -9.73 -14.95 -12.74
C ILE A 209 -10.28 -15.48 -14.06
N SER A 210 -9.82 -16.66 -14.50
CA SER A 210 -10.27 -17.33 -15.72
C SER A 210 -11.77 -17.66 -15.72
N SER A 211 -12.37 -17.82 -14.55
CA SER A 211 -13.82 -18.04 -14.42
C SER A 211 -14.66 -16.77 -14.52
N LEU A 212 -14.08 -15.59 -14.27
CA LEU A 212 -14.82 -14.33 -14.21
C LEU A 212 -15.58 -13.99 -15.50
N PRO A 213 -15.00 -14.13 -16.71
CA PRO A 213 -15.72 -13.86 -17.96
C PRO A 213 -16.89 -14.81 -18.22
N LEU A 214 -16.94 -15.95 -17.53
CA LEU A 214 -17.99 -16.97 -17.71
C LEU A 214 -19.21 -16.71 -16.81
N ILE A 215 -19.11 -15.78 -15.87
CA ILE A 215 -20.19 -15.49 -14.93
C ILE A 215 -21.42 -14.96 -15.70
N GLY A 216 -22.55 -15.63 -15.52
CA GLY A 216 -23.80 -15.30 -16.21
C GLY A 216 -23.94 -15.89 -17.60
N LEU A 217 -22.95 -16.65 -18.09
CA LEU A 217 -23.02 -17.38 -19.36
C LEU A 217 -23.38 -18.85 -19.12
N SER A 218 -24.18 -19.42 -20.02
CA SER A 218 -24.42 -20.86 -20.07
C SER A 218 -23.33 -21.54 -20.88
N VAL A 219 -22.22 -21.88 -20.22
CA VAL A 219 -21.11 -22.61 -20.84
C VAL A 219 -21.20 -24.11 -20.54
N PRO A 220 -20.75 -24.98 -21.47
CA PRO A 220 -20.61 -26.41 -21.21
C PRO A 220 -19.75 -26.71 -19.98
N SER A 221 -20.04 -27.79 -19.27
CA SER A 221 -19.30 -28.17 -18.06
C SER A 221 -17.82 -28.53 -18.32
N ASP A 222 -17.49 -28.86 -19.56
CA ASP A 222 -16.15 -29.17 -20.04
C ASP A 222 -15.45 -27.96 -20.71
N TYR A 223 -16.04 -26.77 -20.61
CA TYR A 223 -15.40 -25.55 -21.10
C TYR A 223 -14.07 -25.31 -20.37
N VAL A 224 -13.01 -25.20 -21.15
CA VAL A 224 -11.68 -24.81 -20.68
C VAL A 224 -11.41 -23.40 -21.19
N ASP A 225 -11.13 -22.47 -20.29
CA ASP A 225 -10.76 -21.10 -20.67
C ASP A 225 -9.49 -21.13 -21.54
N PRO A 226 -9.55 -20.67 -22.81
CA PRO A 226 -8.40 -20.68 -23.71
C PRO A 226 -7.25 -19.78 -23.23
N TYR A 227 -7.53 -18.83 -22.33
CA TYR A 227 -6.51 -17.93 -21.78
C TYR A 227 -5.81 -18.49 -20.54
N ARG A 228 -6.41 -19.48 -19.86
CA ARG A 228 -5.86 -20.08 -18.64
C ARG A 228 -4.42 -20.62 -18.79
N PRO A 229 -4.02 -21.24 -19.92
CA PRO A 229 -2.63 -21.66 -20.14
C PRO A 229 -1.60 -20.52 -20.20
N TYR A 230 -2.03 -19.28 -20.46
CA TYR A 230 -1.16 -18.10 -20.47
C TYR A 230 -0.97 -17.48 -19.07
N LEU A 231 -1.56 -18.07 -18.03
CA LEU A 231 -1.40 -17.69 -16.63
C LEU A 231 -0.56 -18.75 -15.90
N PRO A 232 0.79 -18.72 -16.00
CA PRO A 232 1.64 -19.71 -15.35
C PRO A 232 1.56 -19.57 -13.83
N ASP A 233 1.48 -20.70 -13.12
CA ASP A 233 1.24 -20.74 -11.67
C ASP A 233 2.53 -20.64 -10.82
N ASP A 234 3.65 -20.26 -11.45
CA ASP A 234 5.01 -20.22 -10.87
C ASP A 234 5.41 -18.86 -10.29
N ALA A 235 4.56 -17.84 -10.44
CA ALA A 235 4.78 -16.52 -9.87
C ALA A 235 4.92 -16.56 -8.35
N THR A 236 5.76 -15.69 -7.79
CA THR A 236 5.83 -15.54 -6.33
C THR A 236 4.73 -14.61 -5.83
N ILE A 237 4.24 -14.81 -4.60
CA ILE A 237 3.25 -13.91 -3.99
C ILE A 237 3.97 -12.85 -3.18
N LYS A 238 3.67 -11.57 -3.44
CA LYS A 238 4.29 -10.38 -2.84
C LYS A 238 3.24 -9.42 -2.31
N PHE A 239 3.59 -8.71 -1.24
CA PHE A 239 2.77 -7.59 -0.81
C PHE A 239 2.88 -6.46 -1.86
N THR A 240 1.73 -5.96 -2.28
CA THR A 240 1.55 -5.10 -3.45
C THR A 240 0.61 -3.98 -3.07
N HIS A 241 0.90 -2.75 -3.47
CA HIS A 241 0.01 -1.61 -3.22
C HIS A 241 -1.17 -1.63 -4.20
N ALA A 242 -0.91 -2.08 -5.44
CA ALA A 242 -1.92 -2.30 -6.48
C ALA A 242 -2.63 -1.01 -6.97
N ASP A 243 -2.08 0.17 -6.66
CA ASP A 243 -2.59 1.44 -7.17
C ASP A 243 -1.55 2.58 -7.13
N ILE A 244 -0.29 2.26 -7.47
CA ILE A 244 0.78 3.26 -7.47
C ILE A 244 0.69 4.10 -8.75
N HIS A 245 0.19 5.33 -8.59
CA HIS A 245 0.20 6.37 -9.62
C HIS A 245 0.42 7.76 -9.04
N GLY A 246 0.75 8.75 -9.89
CA GLY A 246 1.18 10.08 -9.45
C GLY A 246 0.24 10.81 -8.48
N ARG A 247 -1.07 10.56 -8.54
CA ARG A 247 -2.04 11.15 -7.58
C ARG A 247 -1.98 10.55 -6.18
N ASN A 248 -1.45 9.33 -6.05
CA ASN A 248 -1.34 8.59 -4.79
C ASN A 248 0.06 8.74 -4.15
N ILE A 249 0.88 9.65 -4.70
CA ILE A 249 2.23 9.95 -4.20
C ILE A 249 2.25 11.43 -3.82
N ILE A 250 2.46 11.73 -2.54
CA ILE A 250 2.62 13.09 -2.04
C ILE A 250 4.11 13.41 -1.95
N ILE A 251 4.53 14.54 -2.51
CA ILE A 251 5.91 15.02 -2.48
C ILE A 251 6.04 16.36 -1.73
N SER A 252 7.24 16.60 -1.19
CA SER A 252 7.57 17.86 -0.54
C SER A 252 7.60 19.02 -1.53
N ARG A 253 7.18 20.20 -1.07
CA ARG A 253 7.24 21.43 -1.86
C ARG A 253 8.68 21.94 -1.98
N GLY A 254 8.96 22.63 -3.08
CA GLY A 254 10.24 23.30 -3.33
C GLY A 254 11.15 22.53 -4.29
N ASN A 255 12.44 22.87 -4.24
CA ASN A 255 13.47 22.23 -5.05
C ASN A 255 13.93 20.93 -4.41
N SER A 256 14.29 19.93 -5.22
CA SER A 256 14.70 18.60 -4.76
C SER A 256 13.59 17.89 -3.95
N PRO A 257 12.41 17.66 -4.56
CA PRO A 257 11.27 17.06 -3.87
C PRO A 257 11.59 15.66 -3.33
N LYS A 258 10.99 15.33 -2.20
CA LYS A 258 11.06 14.00 -1.56
C LYS A 258 9.66 13.44 -1.36
N ILE A 259 9.54 12.12 -1.45
CA ILE A 259 8.28 11.42 -1.21
C ILE A 259 7.95 11.54 0.28
N LEU A 260 6.83 12.17 0.59
CA LEU A 260 6.32 12.35 1.95
C LEU A 260 5.36 11.24 2.36
N ALA A 261 4.58 10.70 1.43
CA ALA A 261 3.66 9.60 1.67
C ALA A 261 3.21 8.91 0.38
N LEU A 262 3.03 7.60 0.46
CA LEU A 262 2.13 6.84 -0.39
C LEU A 262 0.76 6.78 0.29
N ILE A 263 -0.29 7.09 -0.46
CA ILE A 263 -1.68 7.10 0.02
C ILE A 263 -2.54 6.11 -0.78
N ASP A 264 -3.77 5.90 -0.32
CA ASP A 264 -4.77 5.05 -0.97
C ASP A 264 -4.45 3.54 -0.96
N TRP A 265 -4.33 3.00 0.25
CA TRP A 265 -3.96 1.59 0.49
C TRP A 265 -5.13 0.61 0.41
N GLU A 266 -6.24 1.00 -0.21
CA GLU A 266 -7.50 0.25 -0.17
C GLU A 266 -7.49 -1.01 -1.03
N GLN A 267 -6.68 -1.02 -2.09
CA GLN A 267 -6.49 -2.15 -3.01
C GLN A 267 -5.34 -3.06 -2.56
N SER A 268 -4.51 -2.59 -1.62
CA SER A 268 -3.28 -3.24 -1.18
C SER A 268 -3.52 -4.61 -0.55
N GLY A 269 -2.57 -5.51 -0.78
CA GLY A 269 -2.66 -6.88 -0.29
C GLY A 269 -1.56 -7.77 -0.85
N TRP A 270 -1.74 -9.07 -0.66
CA TRP A 270 -0.86 -10.10 -1.21
C TRP A 270 -1.36 -10.53 -2.57
N TYR A 271 -0.52 -10.35 -3.59
CA TYR A 271 -0.85 -10.63 -5.00
C TYR A 271 0.35 -11.27 -5.71
N PRO A 272 0.16 -11.88 -6.90
CA PRO A 272 1.29 -12.33 -7.72
C PRO A 272 2.27 -11.18 -8.00
N GLU A 273 3.57 -11.48 -8.10
CA GLU A 273 4.59 -10.43 -8.20
C GLU A 273 4.46 -9.53 -9.42
N TYR A 274 3.80 -9.98 -10.49
CA TYR A 274 3.53 -9.18 -11.69
C TYR A 274 2.38 -8.17 -11.49
N TRP A 275 1.60 -8.29 -10.41
CA TRP A 275 0.30 -7.62 -10.25
C TRP A 275 0.39 -6.10 -10.21
N GLU A 276 1.44 -5.53 -9.62
CA GLU A 276 1.64 -4.07 -9.58
C GLU A 276 1.65 -3.46 -11.00
N TRP A 277 2.21 -4.18 -11.98
CA TRP A 277 2.23 -3.74 -13.37
C TRP A 277 0.89 -3.95 -14.09
N CYS A 278 0.22 -5.06 -13.82
CA CYS A 278 -1.09 -5.36 -14.40
C CYS A 278 -2.16 -4.38 -13.92
N SER A 279 -2.28 -4.16 -12.61
CA SER A 279 -3.27 -3.24 -12.05
C SER A 279 -3.11 -1.83 -12.64
N ARG A 280 -1.87 -1.31 -12.70
CA ARG A 280 -1.60 -0.01 -13.33
C ARG A 280 -2.06 0.04 -14.79
N SER A 281 -1.79 -1.02 -15.56
CA SER A 281 -2.12 -1.06 -17.00
C SER A 281 -3.62 -1.18 -17.25
N LEU A 282 -4.37 -1.74 -16.30
CA LEU A 282 -5.81 -1.92 -16.38
C LEU A 282 -6.60 -0.73 -15.80
N ASN A 283 -6.06 -0.04 -14.78
CA ASN A 283 -6.68 1.13 -14.15
C ASN A 283 -6.35 2.46 -14.84
N THR A 284 -5.32 2.52 -15.69
CA THR A 284 -5.03 3.71 -16.49
C THR A 284 -5.81 3.70 -17.80
N ARG A 285 -6.70 4.68 -18.00
CA ARG A 285 -7.00 5.13 -19.36
C ARG A 285 -5.67 5.52 -20.01
N PRO A 286 -5.43 5.19 -21.30
CA PRO A 286 -4.10 5.20 -21.88
C PRO A 286 -3.48 6.59 -21.77
N PHE A 287 -2.44 6.72 -20.95
CA PHE A 287 -1.47 7.81 -21.09
C PHE A 287 -0.42 7.36 -22.11
N PRO A 288 0.09 8.28 -22.95
CA PRO A 288 0.78 7.92 -24.19
C PRO A 288 2.05 7.13 -23.92
N THR A 289 2.17 6.04 -24.64
CA THR A 289 3.32 5.14 -24.72
C THR A 289 4.60 5.92 -25.01
N LEU A 290 5.42 6.13 -23.98
CA LEU A 290 6.85 6.41 -24.14
C LEU A 290 7.57 5.59 -23.10
N LEU A 291 7.88 4.35 -23.50
CA LEU A 291 9.11 3.59 -23.24
C LEU A 291 8.82 2.13 -23.57
N ALA A 292 8.74 1.86 -24.87
CA ALA A 292 8.83 0.52 -25.46
C ALA A 292 9.75 0.60 -26.68
N THR A 293 11.03 0.85 -26.42
CA THR A 293 12.19 0.70 -27.31
C THR A 293 13.41 0.85 -26.41
N GLN A 294 14.37 -0.05 -26.19
CA GLN A 294 14.85 -1.34 -26.72
C GLN A 294 15.99 -1.76 -25.74
N PRO A 295 16.75 -2.84 -25.97
CA PRO A 295 16.42 -4.18 -26.46
C PRO A 295 16.37 -5.23 -25.34
#